data_AF-A0A2P6FWC9-F1
#
_entry.id   AF-A0A2P6FWC9-F1
#
_cell.length_a   1.000
_cell.length_b   1.000
_cell.length_c   1.000
_cell.angle_alpha   90.00
_cell.angle_beta   90.00
_cell.angle_gamma   90.00
#
_symmetry.space_group_name_H-M   'P 1'
#
loop_
_entity.id
_entity.type
_entity.pdbx_description
1 polymer ?
#
loop_
_entity_poly.entity_id
_entity_poly.type
_entity_poly.pdbx_seq_one_letter_code
_entity_poly.pdbx_strand_id
1 'polypeptide(L)'
;MTTQNRDVHRSAVYRAEDQWSATLDRGGVVDFFGSVIDVPEQLRFGSLEAAQTYVDDVVAHLGVPPVRVRHRRGGTRAHFSQGEIAIPTTHGWAMRESVVLHEVAHHVCFTDRSSGAHDRYFAATMLVLADIRFGPGAALLLRTGYQAAGVPVEETV
;
A
#
# COMPACT_ATOMS: atom_id res chain seq x y z
N MET A 1 -14.71 12.56 -22.14
CA MET A 1 -13.24 12.53 -21.94
C MET A 1 -12.98 12.82 -20.48
N THR A 2 -12.81 11.79 -19.65
CA THR A 2 -12.41 11.96 -18.25
C THR A 2 -10.96 12.46 -18.25
N THR A 3 -10.78 13.72 -17.85
CA THR A 3 -9.46 14.31 -17.65
C THR A 3 -8.77 13.51 -16.55
N GLN A 4 -7.89 12.59 -16.91
CA GLN A 4 -7.10 11.85 -15.93
C GLN A 4 -6.17 12.87 -15.28
N ASN A 5 -6.51 13.26 -14.05
CA ASN A 5 -5.76 14.24 -13.30
C ASN A 5 -4.31 13.75 -13.19
N ARG A 6 -3.34 14.64 -13.39
CA ARG A 6 -1.92 14.24 -13.38
C ARG A 6 -1.59 13.70 -11.98
N ASP A 7 -0.94 12.55 -11.94
CA ASP A 7 -0.58 11.86 -10.71
C ASP A 7 0.66 12.52 -10.06
N VAL A 8 0.46 13.72 -9.50
CA VAL A 8 1.53 14.64 -9.09
C VAL A 8 2.28 14.21 -7.83
N HIS A 9 1.65 13.44 -6.94
CA HIS A 9 2.26 13.02 -5.67
C HIS A 9 2.90 11.63 -5.74
N ARG A 10 2.76 10.89 -6.85
CA ARG A 10 3.28 9.54 -7.02
C ARG A 10 4.72 9.35 -6.57
N SER A 11 5.61 10.24 -7.01
CA SER A 11 7.04 10.14 -6.64
C SER A 11 7.27 10.37 -5.15
N ALA A 12 6.44 11.19 -4.51
CA ALA A 12 6.55 11.46 -3.08
C ALA A 12 6.00 10.30 -2.24
N VAL A 13 4.90 9.69 -2.70
CA VAL A 13 4.34 8.48 -2.10
C VAL A 13 5.33 7.32 -2.17
N TYR A 14 5.87 6.99 -3.34
CA TYR A 14 6.84 5.89 -3.46
C TYR A 14 8.04 6.08 -2.54
N ARG A 15 8.59 7.30 -2.47
CA ARG A 15 9.71 7.58 -1.57
C ARG A 15 9.38 7.33 -0.09
N ALA A 16 8.18 7.71 0.35
CA ALA A 16 7.74 7.47 1.72
C ALA A 16 7.49 5.98 2.00
N GLU A 17 6.80 5.30 1.08
CA GLU A 17 6.48 3.88 1.19
C GLU A 17 7.72 2.99 1.08
N ASP A 18 8.70 3.33 0.25
CA ASP A 18 9.95 2.58 0.13
C ASP A 18 10.74 2.60 1.45
N GLN A 19 10.82 3.76 2.11
CA GLN A 19 11.48 3.89 3.41
C GLN A 19 10.72 3.14 4.51
N TRP A 20 9.39 3.24 4.50
CA TRP A 20 8.53 2.51 5.43
C TRP A 20 8.64 1.00 5.24
N SER A 21 8.57 0.52 3.99
CA SER A 21 8.73 -0.88 3.61
C SER A 21 10.10 -1.43 3.99
N ALA A 22 11.17 -0.64 3.84
CA ALA A 22 12.50 -1.03 4.31
C ALA A 22 12.57 -1.24 5.84
N THR A 23 11.76 -0.49 6.59
CA THR A 23 11.66 -0.67 8.06
C THR A 23 10.92 -1.98 8.38
N LEU A 24 9.83 -2.26 7.66
CA LEU A 24 9.07 -3.51 7.79
C LEU A 24 9.84 -4.74 7.29
N ASP A 25 10.75 -4.60 6.32
CA ASP A 25 11.62 -5.70 5.88
C ASP A 25 12.55 -6.20 7.00
N ARG A 26 12.87 -5.34 7.96
CA ARG A 26 13.71 -5.68 9.13
C ARG A 26 12.87 -6.11 10.32
N GLY A 27 11.71 -5.47 10.53
CA GLY A 27 10.92 -5.60 11.75
C GLY A 27 11.67 -5.17 13.02
N GLY A 28 11.01 -5.39 14.16
CA GLY A 28 11.51 -5.12 15.50
C GLY A 28 11.47 -3.65 15.89
N VAL A 29 12.29 -3.29 16.88
CA VAL A 29 12.21 -1.99 17.54
C VAL A 29 12.84 -0.86 16.69
N VAL A 30 12.19 0.30 16.69
CA VAL A 30 12.62 1.56 16.08
C VAL A 30 12.62 2.67 17.13
N ASP A 31 13.72 3.42 17.25
CA ASP A 31 13.70 4.71 17.95
C ASP A 31 13.05 5.75 17.06
N PHE A 32 12.00 6.37 17.57
CA PHE A 32 11.22 7.36 16.86
C PHE A 32 11.01 8.58 17.75
N PHE A 33 11.91 9.55 17.59
CA PHE A 33 11.93 10.80 18.38
C PHE A 33 11.95 10.52 19.90
N GLY A 34 12.76 9.55 20.33
CA GLY A 34 12.85 9.14 21.74
C GLY A 34 11.70 8.28 22.24
N SER A 35 10.73 7.94 21.37
CA SER A 35 9.76 6.87 21.60
C SER A 35 10.28 5.55 21.03
N VAL A 36 9.82 4.45 21.60
CA VAL A 36 10.15 3.09 21.15
C VAL A 36 8.92 2.52 20.44
N ILE A 37 9.02 2.30 19.14
CA ILE A 37 7.96 1.69 18.33
C ILE A 37 8.42 0.29 17.93
N ASP A 38 7.65 -0.72 18.28
CA ASP A 38 7.82 -2.07 17.74
C ASP A 38 7.06 -2.17 16.42
N VAL A 39 7.73 -2.65 15.38
CA VAL A 39 7.12 -2.89 14.07
C VAL A 39 7.25 -4.35 13.67
N PRO A 40 6.19 -4.95 13.10
CA PRO A 40 6.27 -6.32 12.61
C PRO A 40 7.18 -6.42 11.39
N GLU A 41 7.69 -7.62 11.13
CA GLU A 41 8.27 -7.97 9.83
C GLU A 41 7.13 -8.17 8.82
N GLN A 42 7.20 -7.52 7.65
CA GLN A 42 6.18 -7.72 6.61
C GLN A 42 6.28 -9.09 5.95
N LEU A 43 5.14 -9.61 5.50
CA LEU A 43 5.11 -10.87 4.77
C LEU A 43 5.78 -10.78 3.39
N ARG A 44 6.36 -11.91 2.99
CA ARG A 44 6.79 -12.18 1.62
C ARG A 44 6.01 -13.36 1.06
N PHE A 45 5.32 -13.14 -0.06
CA PHE A 45 4.45 -14.14 -0.65
C PHE A 45 5.26 -15.09 -1.54
N GLY A 46 5.17 -16.40 -1.24
CA GLY A 46 5.82 -17.43 -2.05
C GLY A 46 5.09 -17.76 -3.35
N SER A 47 3.83 -17.35 -3.50
CA SER A 47 3.01 -17.64 -4.69
C SER A 47 1.92 -16.60 -4.92
N LEU A 48 1.31 -16.62 -6.12
CA LEU A 48 0.17 -15.75 -6.44
C LEU A 48 -1.06 -16.12 -5.64
N GLU A 49 -1.26 -17.40 -5.37
CA GLU A 49 -2.38 -17.90 -4.60
C GLU A 49 -2.32 -17.36 -3.16
N ALA A 50 -1.14 -17.36 -2.55
CA ALA A 50 -0.95 -16.75 -1.23
C ALA A 50 -1.23 -15.25 -1.23
N ALA A 51 -0.80 -14.53 -2.26
CA ALA A 51 -1.11 -13.11 -2.42
C ALA A 51 -2.62 -12.88 -2.64
N GLN A 52 -3.30 -13.73 -3.42
CA GLN A 52 -4.75 -13.67 -3.62
C GLN A 52 -5.50 -13.88 -2.30
N THR A 53 -5.16 -14.93 -1.54
CA THR A 53 -5.79 -15.20 -0.24
C THR A 53 -5.62 -14.03 0.72
N TYR A 54 -4.43 -13.42 0.74
CA TYR A 54 -4.17 -12.24 1.55
C TYR A 54 -5.04 -11.05 1.11
N VAL A 55 -5.11 -10.78 -0.20
CA VAL A 55 -5.96 -9.72 -0.75
C VAL A 55 -7.43 -9.94 -0.41
N ASP A 56 -7.92 -11.18 -0.54
CA ASP A 56 -9.30 -11.56 -0.22
C ASP A 56 -9.65 -11.28 1.25
N ASP A 57 -8.74 -11.59 2.18
CA ASP A 57 -8.88 -11.27 3.61
C ASP A 57 -8.96 -9.75 3.85
N VAL A 58 -8.06 -8.97 3.23
CA VAL A 58 -8.01 -7.52 3.39
C VAL A 58 -9.28 -6.86 2.86
N VAL A 59 -9.71 -7.20 1.65
CA VAL A 59 -10.91 -6.59 1.05
C VAL A 59 -12.19 -6.99 1.78
N ALA A 60 -12.28 -8.23 2.26
CA ALA A 60 -13.39 -8.68 3.09
C ALA A 60 -13.45 -7.92 4.43
N HIS A 61 -12.30 -7.67 5.06
CA HIS A 61 -12.22 -6.88 6.29
C HIS A 61 -12.71 -5.44 6.10
N LEU A 62 -12.43 -4.82 4.95
CA LEU A 62 -12.87 -3.47 4.61
C LEU A 62 -14.30 -3.39 4.06
N GLY A 63 -14.94 -4.53 3.75
CA GLY A 63 -16.24 -4.56 3.10
C GLY A 63 -16.24 -4.04 1.65
N VAL A 64 -15.08 -4.06 0.98
CA VAL A 64 -14.95 -3.65 -0.43
C VAL A 64 -15.07 -4.87 -1.36
N PRO A 65 -15.49 -4.70 -2.63
CA PRO A 65 -15.64 -5.81 -3.55
C PRO A 65 -14.35 -6.62 -3.73
N PRO A 66 -14.44 -7.93 -4.00
CA PRO A 66 -13.27 -8.76 -4.24
C PRO A 66 -12.50 -8.29 -5.47
N VAL A 67 -11.18 -8.48 -5.46
CA VAL A 67 -10.28 -8.07 -6.55
C VAL A 67 -9.31 -9.20 -6.88
N ARG A 68 -9.14 -9.46 -8.18
CA ARG A 68 -8.31 -10.57 -8.65
C ARG A 68 -6.84 -10.16 -8.74
N VAL A 69 -5.96 -11.01 -8.23
CA VAL A 69 -4.51 -10.92 -8.36
C VAL A 69 -4.04 -11.80 -9.51
N ARG A 70 -3.15 -11.29 -10.35
CA ARG A 70 -2.56 -12.05 -11.46
C ARG A 70 -1.10 -11.73 -11.71
N HIS A 71 -0.43 -12.62 -12.42
CA HIS A 71 0.93 -12.36 -12.90
C HIS A 71 0.96 -11.18 -13.88
N ARG A 72 2.04 -10.39 -13.78
CA ARG A 72 2.42 -9.36 -14.74
C ARG A 72 3.74 -9.74 -15.42
N ARG A 73 3.75 -9.76 -16.75
CA ARG A 73 4.95 -10.05 -17.57
C ARG A 73 6.07 -9.00 -17.43
N GLY A 74 5.73 -7.73 -17.17
CA GLY A 74 6.71 -6.65 -16.99
C GLY A 74 7.13 -6.48 -15.53
N GLY A 75 8.42 -6.25 -15.29
CA GLY A 75 9.01 -6.20 -13.94
C GLY A 75 9.13 -4.83 -13.27
N THR A 76 8.64 -3.76 -13.90
CA THR A 76 8.90 -2.37 -13.46
C THR A 76 7.94 -1.83 -12.41
N ARG A 77 6.77 -2.44 -12.24
CA ARG A 77 5.73 -2.04 -11.29
C ARG A 77 4.71 -3.16 -11.07
N ALA A 78 4.14 -3.22 -9.88
CA ALA A 78 2.79 -3.73 -9.72
C ALA A 78 1.79 -2.64 -10.17
N HIS A 79 0.56 -3.01 -10.48
CA HIS A 79 -0.50 -2.02 -10.70
C HIS A 79 -1.88 -2.65 -10.57
N PHE A 80 -2.80 -1.93 -9.96
CA PHE A 80 -4.23 -2.08 -10.11
C PHE A 80 -4.69 -1.42 -11.41
N SER A 81 -5.52 -2.12 -12.19
CA SER A 81 -6.24 -1.54 -13.33
C SER A 81 -7.43 -2.42 -13.70
N GLN A 82 -8.56 -1.79 -14.03
CA GLN A 82 -9.75 -2.49 -14.53
C GLN A 82 -10.24 -3.63 -13.61
N GLY A 83 -10.13 -3.46 -12.29
CA GLY A 83 -10.59 -4.47 -11.33
C GLY A 83 -9.63 -5.65 -11.13
N GLU A 84 -8.39 -5.54 -11.57
CA GLU A 84 -7.35 -6.55 -11.31
C GLU A 84 -6.06 -5.91 -10.75
N ILE A 85 -5.41 -6.63 -9.83
CA ILE A 85 -4.07 -6.35 -9.32
C ILE A 85 -3.06 -7.21 -10.09
N ALA A 86 -2.13 -6.58 -10.79
CA ALA A 86 -1.12 -7.26 -11.61
C ALA A 86 0.28 -7.15 -10.99
N ILE A 87 0.85 -8.27 -10.53
CA ILE A 87 2.12 -8.33 -9.79
C ILE A 87 3.20 -9.06 -10.60
N PRO A 88 4.42 -8.52 -10.74
CA PRO A 88 5.55 -9.24 -11.34
C PRO A 88 6.16 -10.25 -10.36
N THR A 89 5.61 -11.47 -10.33
CA THR A 89 5.95 -12.51 -9.35
C THR A 89 7.40 -13.01 -9.43
N THR A 90 8.05 -12.81 -10.57
CA THR A 90 9.46 -13.16 -10.79
C THR A 90 10.44 -12.16 -10.17
N HIS A 91 9.94 -11.09 -9.54
CA HIS A 91 10.75 -10.04 -8.95
C HIS A 91 10.49 -9.96 -7.45
N GLY A 92 11.48 -10.30 -6.63
CA GLY A 92 11.31 -10.46 -5.17
C GLY A 92 10.88 -9.20 -4.41
N TRP A 93 11.05 -8.01 -5.00
CA TRP A 93 10.53 -6.76 -4.43
C TRP A 93 9.00 -6.68 -4.49
N ALA A 94 8.37 -7.32 -5.49
CA ALA A 94 6.95 -7.14 -5.78
C ALA A 94 6.03 -8.08 -5.01
N MET A 95 6.56 -9.19 -4.49
CA MET A 95 5.81 -10.19 -3.71
C MET A 95 5.88 -9.89 -2.21
N ARG A 96 5.67 -8.63 -1.83
CA ARG A 96 5.73 -8.15 -0.45
C ARG A 96 4.41 -7.53 -0.04
N GLU A 97 4.10 -7.62 1.25
CA GLU A 97 2.84 -7.13 1.82
C GLU A 97 2.58 -5.65 1.54
N SER A 98 3.59 -4.79 1.71
CA SER A 98 3.48 -3.35 1.40
C SER A 98 3.10 -3.08 -0.06
N VAL A 99 3.69 -3.81 -1.02
CA VAL A 99 3.36 -3.67 -2.45
C VAL A 99 1.93 -4.13 -2.75
N VAL A 100 1.50 -5.23 -2.13
CA VAL A 100 0.12 -5.71 -2.29
C VAL A 100 -0.86 -4.69 -1.72
N LEU A 101 -0.60 -4.14 -0.53
CA LEU A 101 -1.45 -3.14 0.10
C LEU A 101 -1.50 -1.83 -0.69
N HIS A 102 -0.41 -1.42 -1.33
CA HIS A 102 -0.41 -0.29 -2.27
C HIS A 102 -1.44 -0.47 -3.39
N GLU A 103 -1.49 -1.66 -3.99
CA GLU A 103 -2.45 -1.94 -5.06
C GLU A 103 -3.89 -2.12 -4.53
N VAL A 104 -4.05 -2.64 -3.31
CA VAL A 104 -5.36 -2.68 -2.63
C VAL A 104 -5.86 -1.26 -2.35
N ALA A 105 -4.98 -0.32 -1.96
CA ALA A 105 -5.38 1.07 -1.75
C ALA A 105 -5.92 1.71 -3.04
N HIS A 106 -5.27 1.46 -4.19
CA HIS A 106 -5.82 1.87 -5.50
C HIS A 106 -7.19 1.24 -5.79
N HIS A 107 -7.38 -0.04 -5.46
CA HIS A 107 -8.69 -0.70 -5.64
C HIS A 107 -9.79 -0.06 -4.78
N VAL A 108 -9.50 0.22 -3.51
CA VAL A 108 -10.44 0.90 -2.58
C VAL A 108 -10.78 2.30 -3.10
N CYS A 109 -9.77 3.12 -3.41
CA CYS A 109 -9.99 4.48 -3.91
C CYS A 109 -10.74 4.50 -5.25
N PHE A 110 -10.49 3.52 -6.12
CA PHE A 110 -11.22 3.41 -7.37
C PHE A 110 -12.68 3.02 -7.13
N THR A 111 -12.93 2.07 -6.23
CA THR A 111 -14.29 1.63 -5.88
C THR A 111 -15.11 2.76 -5.24
N ASP A 112 -14.54 3.46 -4.26
CA ASP A 112 -15.29 4.42 -3.45
C ASP A 112 -15.37 5.80 -4.10
N ARG A 113 -14.31 6.20 -4.82
CA ARG A 113 -14.13 7.58 -5.31
C ARG A 113 -13.88 7.68 -6.81
N SER A 114 -13.78 6.56 -7.52
CA SER A 114 -13.37 6.52 -8.94
C SER A 114 -12.02 7.22 -9.21
N SER A 115 -11.11 7.21 -8.23
CA SER A 115 -9.75 7.75 -8.36
C SER A 115 -8.73 6.62 -8.42
N GLY A 116 -7.75 6.75 -9.31
CA GLY A 116 -6.57 5.88 -9.38
C GLY A 116 -5.26 6.68 -9.26
N ALA A 117 -5.33 7.86 -8.65
CA ALA A 117 -4.18 8.73 -8.41
C ALA A 117 -3.65 8.54 -6.99
N HIS A 118 -2.38 8.88 -6.77
CA HIS A 118 -1.78 8.94 -5.44
C HIS A 118 -2.21 10.24 -4.72
N ASP A 119 -3.50 10.43 -4.56
CA ASP A 119 -4.07 11.62 -3.92
C ASP A 119 -4.19 11.47 -2.40
N ARG A 120 -4.86 12.42 -1.75
CA ARG A 120 -5.05 12.44 -0.30
C ARG A 120 -5.90 11.27 0.22
N TYR A 121 -6.79 10.74 -0.60
CA TYR A 121 -7.61 9.58 -0.24
C TYR A 121 -6.76 8.32 -0.31
N PHE A 122 -5.92 8.17 -1.34
CA PHE A 122 -4.95 7.08 -1.43
C PHE A 122 -4.05 7.01 -0.19
N ALA A 123 -3.45 8.15 0.18
CA ALA A 123 -2.57 8.20 1.34
C ALA A 123 -3.32 7.86 2.64
N ALA A 124 -4.55 8.35 2.82
CA ALA A 124 -5.38 8.02 3.98
C ALA A 124 -5.76 6.53 4.02
N THR A 125 -6.15 5.95 2.89
CA THR A 125 -6.43 4.51 2.76
C THR A 125 -5.19 3.67 3.09
N MET A 126 -4.01 4.06 2.63
CA MET A 126 -2.77 3.38 2.99
C MET A 126 -2.48 3.41 4.49
N LEU A 127 -2.81 4.50 5.19
CA LEU A 127 -2.66 4.57 6.65
C LEU A 127 -3.65 3.65 7.38
N VAL A 128 -4.90 3.56 6.91
CA VAL A 128 -5.90 2.62 7.45
C VAL A 128 -5.44 1.18 7.24
N LEU A 129 -4.98 0.84 6.04
CA LEU A 129 -4.43 -0.48 5.74
C LEU A 129 -3.21 -0.80 6.60
N ALA A 130 -2.29 0.16 6.77
CA ALA A 130 -1.11 -0.02 7.61
C ALA A 130 -1.48 -0.29 9.07
N ASP A 131 -2.48 0.42 9.61
CA ASP A 131 -2.96 0.23 10.98
C ASP A 131 -3.59 -1.16 11.17
N ILE A 132 -4.47 -1.56 10.24
CA ILE A 132 -5.16 -2.87 10.32
C ILE A 132 -4.15 -4.03 10.20
N ARG A 133 -3.13 -3.90 9.35
CA ARG A 133 -2.22 -5.02 9.02
C ARG A 133 -0.96 -5.07 9.86
N PHE A 134 -0.42 -3.91 10.23
CA PHE A 134 0.85 -3.81 10.94
C PHE A 134 0.74 -3.12 12.31
N GLY A 135 -0.44 -2.58 12.63
CA GLY A 135 -0.69 -1.87 13.87
C GLY A 135 -0.35 -0.37 13.83
N PRO A 136 -0.72 0.35 14.91
CA PRO A 136 -0.67 1.81 14.94
C PRO A 136 0.75 2.38 14.85
N GLY A 137 1.75 1.64 15.32
CA GLY A 137 3.16 2.03 15.22
C GLY A 137 3.63 2.14 13.78
N ALA A 138 3.35 1.13 12.95
CA ALA A 138 3.69 1.13 11.54
C ALA A 138 2.89 2.20 10.76
N ALA A 139 1.62 2.41 11.11
CA ALA A 139 0.81 3.49 10.53
C ALA A 139 1.36 4.88 10.89
N LEU A 140 1.84 5.09 12.12
CA LEU A 140 2.47 6.34 12.54
C LEU A 140 3.74 6.63 11.73
N LEU A 141 4.61 5.63 11.54
CA LEU A 141 5.82 5.78 10.74
C LEU A 141 5.49 6.17 9.29
N LEU A 142 4.50 5.51 8.67
CA LEU A 142 4.06 5.85 7.32
C LEU A 142 3.46 7.27 7.24
N ARG A 143 2.64 7.66 8.23
CA ARG A 143 2.05 9.01 8.32
C ARG A 143 3.14 10.08 8.39
N THR A 144 4.17 9.88 9.20
CA THR A 144 5.30 10.81 9.27
C THR A 144 6.11 10.81 7.97
N GLY A 145 6.27 9.65 7.33
CA GLY A 145 6.85 9.56 5.98
C GLY A 145 6.10 10.41 4.95
N TYR A 146 4.77 10.32 4.91
CA TYR A 146 3.93 11.15 4.05
C TYR A 146 4.05 12.64 4.38
N GLN A 147 4.00 13.00 5.66
CA GLN A 147 4.16 14.39 6.09
C GLN A 147 5.52 14.96 5.66
N ALA A 148 6.61 14.23 5.90
CA ALA A 148 7.96 14.63 5.49
C ALA A 148 8.11 14.71 3.96
N ALA A 149 7.36 13.88 3.23
CA ALA A 149 7.36 13.85 1.77
C ALA A 149 6.48 14.92 1.11
N GLY A 150 5.65 15.65 1.89
CA GLY A 150 4.64 16.58 1.36
C GLY A 150 3.47 15.89 0.67
N VAL A 151 3.19 14.63 1.02
CA VAL A 151 2.02 13.88 0.52
C VAL A 151 0.79 14.34 1.30
N PRO A 152 -0.28 14.81 0.63
CA PRO A 152 -1.49 15.19 1.33
C PRO A 152 -2.19 13.93 1.87
N VAL A 153 -2.86 14.06 3.02
CA VAL A 153 -3.61 12.97 3.65
C VAL A 153 -4.97 13.54 4.04
N GLU A 154 -6.05 12.86 3.68
CA GLU A 154 -7.39 13.20 4.18
C GLU A 154 -7.45 12.86 5.69
N GLU A 155 -7.88 13.81 6.52
CA GLU A 155 -7.88 13.62 7.98
C GLU A 155 -9.03 12.74 8.47
N THR A 156 -10.09 12.59 7.65
CA THR A 156 -11.27 11.77 7.95
C THR A 156 -11.59 10.89 6.74
N VAL A 157 -11.49 9.56 6.90
CA VAL A 157 -11.79 8.56 5.86
C VAL A 157 -13.18 7.98 6.07
#